data_AF-A0A317HWZ3-F1
#
_entry.id   AF-A0A317HWZ3-F1
#
_cell.length_a   1.000
_cell.length_b   1.000
_cell.length_c   1.000
_cell.angle_alpha   90.00
_cell.angle_beta   90.00
_cell.angle_gamma   90.00
#
_symmetry.space_group_name_H-M   'P 1'
#
loop_
_entity.id
_entity.type
_entity.pdbx_description
1 polymer ?
#
loop_
_entity_poly.entity_id
_entity_poly.type
_entity_poly.pdbx_seq_one_letter_code
_entity_poly.pdbx_strand_id
1 'polypeptide(L)'
;MKMAVFGRNIRIKPYTYDEVSLTKSRREVNTMKELLTPMDAARLAGVSYPTLKQWIYKGKIHSTKTIGGHHRVARAEIERVTGARRTRQKRGKPVGLDAISGRNKLLGSILDIRYEGLLVQVTIDVGGQEITSIITSDAARALGLKVGVQVYALIKATEVMVIRG
;
A
#
# COMPACT_ATOMS: atom_id res chain seq x y z
N MET A 1 28.47 3.22 49.56
CA MET A 1 29.67 3.42 50.40
C MET A 1 29.72 2.33 51.46
N LYS A 2 30.57 1.32 51.26
CA LYS A 2 31.15 0.45 52.31
C LYS A 2 32.29 -0.33 51.65
N MET A 3 33.52 -0.09 52.10
CA MET A 3 34.71 -0.86 51.72
C MET A 3 34.96 -1.93 52.78
N ALA A 4 35.44 -3.09 52.34
CA ALA A 4 36.26 -3.98 53.15
C ALA A 4 37.60 -4.14 52.40
N VAL A 5 38.70 -3.94 53.11
CA VAL A 5 40.08 -4.06 52.61
C VAL A 5 40.68 -5.32 53.22
N PHE A 6 41.29 -6.20 52.41
CA PHE A 6 42.47 -6.96 52.83
C PHE A 6 43.24 -7.53 51.62
N GLY A 7 44.50 -7.11 51.47
CA GLY A 7 45.57 -7.92 50.89
C GLY A 7 45.95 -7.72 49.41
N ARG A 8 47.05 -7.00 49.21
CA ARG A 8 48.00 -6.96 48.07
C ARG A 8 47.81 -5.86 47.01
N ASN A 9 48.89 -5.08 46.86
CA ASN A 9 49.11 -3.99 45.90
C ASN A 9 48.93 -4.44 44.45
N ILE A 10 47.79 -4.08 43.84
CA ILE A 10 47.66 -3.91 42.40
C ILE A 10 47.02 -2.55 42.18
N ARG A 11 47.69 -1.67 41.45
CA ARG A 11 47.12 -0.38 41.01
C ARG A 11 46.14 -0.66 39.88
N ILE A 12 44.91 -1.06 40.22
CA ILE A 12 43.83 -1.24 39.25
C ILE A 12 43.24 0.15 38.98
N LYS A 13 43.45 0.69 37.78
CA LYS A 13 42.71 1.87 37.32
C LYS A 13 41.21 1.53 37.39
N PRO A 14 40.34 2.43 37.89
CA PRO A 14 38.91 2.19 37.79
C PRO A 14 38.53 2.09 36.31
N TYR A 15 38.19 0.89 35.85
CA TYR A 15 37.44 0.71 34.61
C TYR A 15 36.02 1.13 34.93
N THR A 16 35.62 2.31 34.47
CA THR A 16 34.21 2.69 34.38
C THR A 16 33.55 1.72 33.40
N TYR A 17 32.85 0.72 33.92
CA TYR A 17 31.92 -0.06 33.12
C TYR A 17 30.75 0.87 32.77
N ASP A 18 30.69 1.33 31.53
CA ASP A 18 29.57 2.10 31.02
C ASP A 18 28.27 1.29 31.17
N GLU A 19 27.40 1.69 32.09
CA GLU A 19 26.02 1.18 32.27
C GLU A 19 25.18 1.27 30.97
N VAL A 20 25.69 2.01 29.99
CA VAL A 20 25.10 2.23 28.66
C VAL A 20 25.11 0.95 27.80
N SER A 21 25.95 -0.05 28.11
CA SER A 21 26.07 -1.26 27.28
C SER A 21 25.00 -2.34 27.57
N LEU A 22 24.47 -2.40 28.80
CA LEU A 22 23.42 -3.37 29.19
C LEU A 22 22.01 -2.95 28.74
N THR A 23 21.78 -1.65 28.57
CA THR A 23 20.47 -1.11 28.14
C THR A 23 20.26 -1.21 26.62
N LYS A 24 21.33 -1.21 25.83
CA LYS A 24 21.26 -1.32 24.37
C LYS A 24 20.80 -2.70 23.92
N SER A 25 21.36 -3.75 24.53
CA SER A 25 20.98 -5.16 24.30
C SER A 25 19.52 -5.44 24.68
N ARG A 26 19.07 -4.98 25.86
CA ARG A 26 17.69 -5.24 26.31
C ARG A 26 16.63 -4.48 25.51
N ARG A 27 16.96 -3.30 24.97
CA ARG A 27 16.08 -2.55 24.07
C ARG A 27 15.96 -3.22 22.70
N GLU A 28 17.06 -3.65 22.08
CA GLU A 28 17.03 -4.38 20.80
C GLU A 28 16.27 -5.70 20.91
N VAL A 29 16.47 -6.47 22.00
CA VAL A 29 15.77 -7.75 22.21
C VAL A 29 14.27 -7.53 22.53
N ASN A 30 13.89 -6.43 23.20
CA ASN A 30 12.48 -6.07 23.39
C ASN A 30 11.80 -5.59 22.10
N THR A 31 12.52 -4.89 21.21
CA THR A 31 12.02 -4.49 19.89
C THR A 31 11.71 -5.72 19.02
N MET A 32 12.46 -6.82 19.17
CA MET A 32 12.26 -8.06 18.41
C MET A 32 11.07 -8.93 18.86
N LYS A 33 10.48 -8.69 20.04
CA LYS A 33 9.37 -9.50 20.59
C LYS A 33 8.12 -8.68 20.97
N GLU A 34 8.00 -7.46 20.50
CA GLU A 34 6.81 -6.65 20.80
C GLU A 34 5.58 -7.14 20.02
N LEU A 35 4.60 -7.68 20.73
CA LEU A 35 3.32 -8.11 20.20
C LEU A 35 2.36 -6.91 20.15
N LEU A 36 2.10 -6.41 18.95
CA LEU A 36 1.23 -5.27 18.69
C LEU A 36 -0.24 -5.69 18.64
N THR A 37 -1.12 -4.76 19.02
CA THR A 37 -2.54 -4.89 18.69
C THR A 37 -2.75 -4.78 17.18
N PRO A 38 -3.86 -5.28 16.63
CA PRO A 38 -4.18 -5.11 15.22
C PRO A 38 -4.32 -3.64 14.82
N MET A 39 -4.67 -2.74 15.74
CA MET A 39 -4.72 -1.32 15.41
C MET A 39 -3.32 -0.71 15.30
N ASP A 40 -2.44 -1.03 16.24
CA ASP A 40 -1.07 -0.50 16.24
C ASP A 40 -0.24 -1.09 15.12
N ALA A 41 -0.46 -2.36 14.80
CA ALA A 41 0.12 -3.00 13.63
C ALA A 41 -0.32 -2.33 12.31
N ALA A 42 -1.59 -1.91 12.20
CA ALA A 42 -2.09 -1.21 11.01
C ALA A 42 -1.45 0.17 10.88
N ARG A 43 -1.34 0.90 12.01
CA ARG A 43 -0.65 2.20 12.08
C ARG A 43 0.82 2.08 11.70
N LEU A 44 1.54 1.13 12.29
CA LEU A 44 2.95 0.87 11.97
C LEU A 44 3.14 0.47 10.50
N ALA A 45 2.19 -0.26 9.92
CA ALA A 45 2.23 -0.68 8.53
C ALA A 45 1.84 0.42 7.52
N GLY A 46 1.28 1.55 7.98
CA GLY A 46 0.76 2.60 7.11
C GLY A 46 -0.45 2.16 6.26
N VAL A 47 -1.31 1.28 6.78
CA VAL A 47 -2.52 0.78 6.10
C VAL A 47 -3.76 0.92 6.98
N SER A 48 -4.94 0.79 6.37
CA SER A 48 -6.19 0.80 7.13
C SER A 48 -6.37 -0.49 7.95
N TYR A 49 -7.11 -0.41 9.05
CA TYR A 49 -7.42 -1.57 9.90
C TYR A 49 -8.08 -2.75 9.14
N PRO A 50 -9.05 -2.53 8.22
CA PRO A 50 -9.59 -3.61 7.39
C PRO A 50 -8.53 -4.29 6.52
N THR A 51 -7.58 -3.53 5.96
CA THR A 51 -6.46 -4.09 5.19
C THR A 51 -5.58 -4.97 6.06
N LEU A 52 -5.29 -4.58 7.30
CA LEU A 52 -4.53 -5.42 8.21
C LEU A 52 -5.29 -6.72 8.55
N LYS A 53 -6.59 -6.64 8.88
CA LYS A 53 -7.41 -7.84 9.14
C LYS A 53 -7.43 -8.79 7.94
N GLN A 54 -7.52 -8.26 6.71
CA GLN A 54 -7.41 -9.04 5.49
C GLN A 54 -6.05 -9.76 5.37
N TRP A 55 -4.96 -9.12 5.78
CA TRP A 55 -3.64 -9.76 5.77
C TRP A 55 -3.54 -10.89 6.79
N ILE A 56 -4.17 -10.74 7.95
CA ILE A 56 -4.26 -11.79 8.98
C ILE A 56 -5.05 -12.99 8.44
N TYR A 57 -6.26 -12.76 7.89
CA TYR A 57 -7.12 -13.83 7.40
C TYR A 57 -6.52 -14.58 6.21
N LYS A 58 -5.76 -13.87 5.36
CA LYS A 58 -5.07 -14.46 4.22
C LYS A 58 -3.71 -15.08 4.58
N GLY A 59 -3.32 -15.08 5.85
CA GLY A 59 -2.02 -15.60 6.31
C GLY A 59 -0.81 -14.82 5.82
N LYS A 60 -1.00 -13.61 5.28
CA LYS A 60 0.09 -12.75 4.78
C LYS A 60 0.96 -12.22 5.92
N ILE A 61 0.35 -11.98 7.07
CA ILE A 61 1.02 -11.72 8.34
C ILE A 61 0.59 -12.77 9.35
N HIS A 62 1.56 -13.38 10.01
CA HIS A 62 1.31 -14.29 11.11
C HIS A 62 0.83 -13.49 12.33
N SER A 63 -0.21 -14.01 12.98
CA SER A 63 -0.74 -13.44 14.21
C SER A 63 -0.95 -14.53 15.24
N THR A 64 -0.67 -14.22 16.50
CA THR A 64 -1.00 -15.07 17.64
C THR A 64 -2.28 -14.54 18.28
N LYS A 65 -3.15 -15.42 18.77
CA LYS A 65 -4.32 -15.00 19.54
C LYS A 65 -4.00 -14.97 21.03
N THR A 66 -4.51 -13.99 21.75
CA THR A 66 -4.55 -14.05 23.21
C THR A 66 -5.48 -15.16 23.66
N ILE A 67 -5.44 -15.50 24.95
CA ILE A 67 -6.41 -16.43 25.58
C ILE A 67 -7.85 -15.94 25.35
N GLY A 68 -8.07 -14.62 25.29
CA GLY A 68 -9.35 -13.99 24.93
C GLY A 68 -9.65 -13.89 23.43
N GLY A 69 -8.92 -14.60 22.57
CA GLY A 69 -9.19 -14.68 21.12
C GLY A 69 -8.75 -13.47 20.28
N HIS A 70 -8.20 -12.42 20.89
CA HIS A 70 -7.77 -11.24 20.16
C HIS A 70 -6.44 -11.45 19.44
N HIS A 71 -6.36 -11.05 18.18
CA HIS A 71 -5.11 -11.11 17.41
C HIS A 71 -4.03 -10.20 18.01
N ARG A 72 -2.79 -10.66 17.95
CA ARG A 72 -1.56 -9.94 18.25
C ARG A 72 -0.54 -10.24 17.16
N VAL A 73 0.13 -9.20 16.69
CA VAL A 73 1.05 -9.30 15.56
C VAL A 73 2.42 -8.84 16.02
N ALA A 74 3.46 -9.65 15.79
CA ALA A 74 4.81 -9.25 16.14
C ALA A 74 5.24 -8.04 15.30
N ARG A 75 5.89 -7.06 15.92
CA ARG A 75 6.48 -5.89 15.22
C ARG A 75 7.35 -6.32 14.04
N ALA A 76 8.22 -7.32 14.24
CA ALA A 76 9.08 -7.88 13.20
C ALA A 76 8.29 -8.42 11.99
N GLU A 77 7.09 -8.94 12.19
CA GLU A 77 6.24 -9.45 11.09
C GLU A 77 5.67 -8.29 10.25
N ILE A 78 5.32 -7.17 10.91
CA ILE A 78 4.92 -5.95 10.23
C ILE A 78 6.09 -5.37 9.45
N GLU A 79 7.26 -5.26 10.08
CA GLU A 79 8.49 -4.77 9.44
C GLU A 79 8.96 -5.67 8.29
N ARG A 80 8.76 -6.99 8.37
CA ARG A 80 9.02 -7.91 7.26
C ARG A 80 8.14 -7.58 6.05
N VAL A 81 6.84 -7.39 6.27
CA VAL A 81 5.88 -7.15 5.19
C VAL A 81 5.98 -5.72 4.63
N THR A 82 6.30 -4.73 5.45
CA THR A 82 6.46 -3.33 5.01
C THR A 82 7.87 -2.98 4.55
N GLY A 83 8.90 -3.62 5.10
CA GLY A 83 10.30 -3.51 4.67
C GLY A 83 10.50 -4.05 3.26
N ALA A 84 9.85 -5.17 2.92
CA ALA A 84 9.77 -5.67 1.55
C ALA A 84 9.01 -4.71 0.61
N ARG A 85 8.16 -3.84 1.16
CA ARG A 85 7.48 -2.78 0.40
C ARG A 85 8.42 -1.61 0.14
N ARG A 86 9.30 -1.21 1.07
CA ARG A 86 10.27 -0.11 0.86
C ARG A 86 11.19 -0.31 -0.34
N THR A 87 11.64 -1.53 -0.62
CA THR A 87 12.45 -1.83 -1.83
C THR A 87 11.64 -1.77 -3.13
N ARG A 88 10.32 -1.96 -3.05
CA ARG A 88 9.41 -1.97 -4.20
C ARG A 88 8.64 -0.64 -4.40
N GLN A 89 8.58 0.20 -3.38
CA GLN A 89 7.79 1.44 -3.31
C GLN A 89 8.52 2.68 -3.84
N LYS A 90 9.76 2.53 -4.34
CA LYS A 90 10.46 3.57 -5.12
C LYS A 90 10.19 3.50 -6.62
N ARG A 91 9.18 2.74 -7.06
CA ARG A 91 8.47 3.02 -8.30
C ARG A 91 7.23 3.79 -7.89
N GLY A 92 7.15 5.07 -8.25
CA GLY A 92 6.01 5.93 -7.93
C GLY A 92 4.69 5.20 -8.22
N LYS A 93 3.64 5.54 -7.46
CA LYS A 93 2.27 5.08 -7.75
C LYS A 93 2.07 5.22 -9.26
N PRO A 94 1.83 4.13 -10.01
CA PRO A 94 1.70 4.27 -11.45
C PRO A 94 0.61 5.32 -11.68
N VAL A 95 0.92 6.30 -12.52
CA VAL A 95 0.06 7.45 -12.84
C VAL A 95 -0.15 7.43 -14.35
N GLY A 96 -1.38 7.73 -14.78
CA GLY A 96 -1.77 7.57 -16.17
C GLY A 96 -2.16 6.13 -16.53
N LEU A 97 -2.00 5.76 -17.81
CA LEU A 97 -2.44 4.47 -18.35
C LEU A 97 -1.84 3.27 -17.59
N ASP A 98 -0.61 3.38 -17.10
CA ASP A 98 0.09 2.32 -16.37
C ASP A 98 -0.50 2.05 -14.98
N ALA A 99 -1.31 2.98 -14.45
CA ALA A 99 -1.99 2.89 -13.17
C ALA A 99 -3.25 2.01 -13.22
N ILE A 100 -3.88 1.98 -14.39
CA ILE A 100 -5.19 1.39 -14.56
C ILE A 100 -4.97 -0.02 -15.09
N SER A 101 -5.22 -1.01 -14.23
CA SER A 101 -5.31 -2.43 -14.57
C SER A 101 -6.54 -2.74 -15.47
N GLY A 102 -6.81 -1.90 -16.46
CA GLY A 102 -7.73 -2.20 -17.55
C GLY A 102 -6.92 -2.79 -18.69
N ARG A 103 -7.04 -4.11 -18.89
CA ARG A 103 -6.57 -4.78 -20.10
C ARG A 103 -7.43 -4.46 -21.32
N ASN A 104 -8.62 -3.90 -21.09
CA ASN A 104 -9.59 -3.53 -22.14
C ASN A 104 -9.47 -2.03 -22.42
N LYS A 105 -8.34 -1.63 -23.00
CA LYS A 105 -8.09 -0.28 -23.52
C LYS A 105 -8.15 -0.35 -25.03
N LEU A 106 -9.07 0.38 -25.62
CA LEU A 106 -9.27 0.42 -27.05
C LEU A 106 -8.85 1.81 -27.53
N LEU A 107 -7.75 1.87 -28.28
CA LEU A 107 -7.30 3.12 -28.90
C LEU A 107 -8.23 3.46 -30.05
N GLY A 108 -8.68 4.71 -30.10
CA GLY A 108 -9.56 5.21 -31.14
C GLY A 108 -9.49 6.71 -31.32
N SER A 109 -10.26 7.23 -32.27
CA SER A 109 -10.41 8.67 -32.52
C SER A 109 -11.85 9.10 -32.29
N ILE A 110 -12.03 10.27 -31.69
CA ILE A 110 -13.39 10.81 -31.48
C ILE A 110 -14.00 11.20 -32.83
N LEU A 111 -15.18 10.65 -33.12
CA LEU A 111 -16.00 11.00 -34.28
C LEU A 111 -16.97 12.13 -33.99
N ASP A 112 -17.63 12.10 -32.83
CA ASP A 112 -18.67 13.07 -32.47
C ASP A 112 -18.70 13.32 -30.95
N ILE A 113 -19.12 14.53 -30.56
CA ILE A 113 -19.31 14.93 -29.16
C ILE A 113 -20.60 15.75 -29.06
N ARG A 114 -21.58 15.27 -28.26
CA ARG A 114 -22.86 15.94 -28.03
C ARG A 114 -23.05 16.25 -26.55
N TYR A 115 -23.06 17.53 -26.21
CA TYR A 115 -23.31 17.98 -24.84
C TYR A 115 -24.80 18.18 -24.59
N GLU A 116 -25.33 17.54 -23.55
CA GLU A 116 -26.74 17.60 -23.14
C GLU A 116 -26.80 17.81 -21.63
N GLY A 117 -26.86 19.08 -21.19
CA GLY A 117 -26.85 19.45 -19.78
C GLY A 117 -25.60 18.97 -19.05
N LEU A 118 -25.78 18.11 -18.03
CA LEU A 118 -24.70 17.55 -17.21
C LEU A 118 -23.97 16.38 -17.86
N LEU A 119 -24.51 15.85 -18.95
CA LEU A 119 -23.98 14.69 -19.64
C LEU A 119 -23.45 15.06 -21.02
N VAL A 120 -22.57 14.22 -21.52
CA VAL A 120 -22.04 14.32 -22.87
C VAL A 120 -21.89 12.93 -23.46
N GLN A 121 -22.38 12.79 -24.68
CA GLN A 121 -22.17 11.62 -25.51
C GLN A 121 -20.91 11.81 -26.35
N VAL A 122 -20.02 10.83 -26.33
CA VAL A 122 -18.79 10.80 -27.11
C VAL A 122 -18.79 9.53 -27.95
N THR A 123 -18.77 9.68 -29.27
CA THR A 123 -18.64 8.56 -30.22
C THR A 123 -17.18 8.43 -30.64
N ILE A 124 -16.64 7.21 -30.57
CA ILE A 124 -15.23 6.91 -30.82
C ILE A 124 -15.15 5.84 -31.91
N ASP A 125 -14.38 6.09 -32.97
CA ASP A 125 -13.98 5.05 -33.93
C ASP A 125 -12.82 4.24 -33.35
N VAL A 126 -13.00 2.93 -33.28
CA VAL A 126 -12.00 1.96 -32.85
C VAL A 126 -11.82 0.94 -33.98
N GLY A 127 -10.97 1.28 -34.93
CA GLY A 127 -10.62 0.38 -36.03
C GLY A 127 -11.80 0.03 -36.93
N GLY A 128 -12.66 1.02 -37.24
CA GLY A 128 -13.85 0.85 -38.08
C GLY A 128 -15.12 0.44 -37.33
N GLN A 129 -15.06 0.32 -36.00
CA GLN A 129 -16.22 0.07 -35.15
C GLN A 129 -16.46 1.28 -34.23
N GLU A 130 -17.72 1.65 -34.06
CA GLU A 130 -18.09 2.77 -33.19
C GLU A 130 -18.35 2.31 -31.76
N ILE A 131 -17.76 3.03 -30.80
CA ILE A 131 -18.04 2.91 -29.37
C ILE A 131 -18.59 4.23 -28.86
N THR A 132 -19.75 4.18 -28.23
CA THR A 132 -20.38 5.35 -27.60
C THR A 132 -20.16 5.33 -26.09
N SER A 133 -19.67 6.43 -25.54
CA SER A 133 -19.51 6.66 -24.11
C SER A 133 -20.38 7.83 -23.66
N ILE A 134 -21.00 7.69 -22.48
CA ILE A 134 -21.67 8.78 -21.79
C ILE A 134 -20.82 9.14 -20.56
N ILE A 135 -20.36 10.38 -20.49
CA ILE A 135 -19.63 10.91 -19.33
C ILE A 135 -20.24 12.24 -18.89
N THR A 136 -19.71 12.84 -17.84
CA THR A 136 -20.15 14.18 -17.42
C THR A 136 -19.56 15.26 -18.33
N SER A 137 -20.32 16.33 -18.55
CA SER A 137 -19.87 17.50 -19.32
C SER A 137 -18.57 18.08 -18.79
N ASP A 138 -18.41 18.14 -17.46
CA ASP A 138 -17.20 18.67 -16.83
C ASP A 138 -15.98 17.77 -17.05
N ALA A 139 -16.17 16.45 -17.06
CA ALA A 139 -15.09 15.50 -17.35
C ALA A 139 -14.60 15.65 -18.79
N ALA A 140 -15.52 15.74 -19.78
CA ALA A 140 -15.13 15.93 -21.17
C ALA A 140 -14.37 17.24 -21.39
N ARG A 141 -14.82 18.33 -20.75
CA ARG A 141 -14.13 19.63 -20.81
C ARG A 141 -12.75 19.57 -20.15
N ALA A 142 -12.64 18.97 -18.97
CA ALA A 142 -11.37 18.82 -18.25
C ALA A 142 -10.36 17.96 -19.03
N LEU A 143 -10.83 16.95 -19.76
CA LEU A 143 -10.03 16.11 -20.64
C LEU A 143 -9.71 16.77 -21.99
N GLY A 144 -10.31 17.93 -22.29
CA GLY A 144 -10.10 18.64 -23.56
C GLY A 144 -10.55 17.83 -24.78
N LEU A 145 -11.59 17.01 -24.65
CA LEU A 145 -12.07 16.14 -25.73
C LEU A 145 -12.55 16.97 -26.92
N LYS A 146 -12.09 16.61 -28.11
CA LYS A 146 -12.45 17.22 -29.40
C LYS A 146 -12.54 16.14 -30.48
N VAL A 147 -13.42 16.36 -31.45
CA VAL A 147 -13.49 15.52 -32.65
C VAL A 147 -12.11 15.45 -33.32
N GLY A 148 -11.72 14.26 -33.76
CA GLY A 148 -10.43 13.97 -34.39
C GLY A 148 -9.28 13.66 -33.42
N VAL A 149 -9.44 13.87 -32.11
CA VAL A 149 -8.39 13.57 -31.12
C VAL A 149 -8.35 12.06 -30.81
N GLN A 150 -7.15 11.52 -30.64
CA GLN A 150 -6.95 10.15 -30.18
C GLN A 150 -7.25 10.00 -28.70
N VAL A 151 -8.01 8.96 -28.36
CA VAL A 151 -8.41 8.62 -26.99
C VAL A 151 -8.36 7.12 -26.77
N TYR A 152 -8.32 6.71 -25.51
CA TYR A 152 -8.54 5.32 -25.12
C TYR A 152 -9.94 5.16 -24.55
N ALA A 153 -10.77 4.32 -25.17
CA ALA A 153 -11.96 3.79 -24.52
C ALA A 153 -11.52 2.71 -23.52
N LEU A 154 -11.69 3.01 -22.23
CA LEU A 154 -11.32 2.13 -21.13
C LEU A 154 -12.56 1.44 -20.58
N ILE A 155 -12.59 0.12 -20.65
CA ILE A 155 -13.72 -0.69 -20.19
C ILE A 155 -13.30 -1.50 -18.98
N LYS A 156 -14.11 -1.49 -17.92
CA LYS A 156 -13.89 -2.33 -16.75
C LYS A 156 -14.25 -3.78 -17.10
N ALA A 157 -13.35 -4.71 -16.80
CA ALA A 157 -13.53 -6.12 -17.20
C ALA A 157 -14.84 -6.77 -16.69
N THR A 158 -15.37 -6.32 -15.55
CA THR A 158 -16.60 -6.84 -14.95
C THR A 158 -17.89 -6.32 -15.59
N GLU A 159 -17.81 -5.37 -16.51
CA GLU A 159 -18.96 -4.72 -17.16
C GLU A 159 -19.13 -5.18 -18.62
N VAL A 160 -18.28 -6.10 -19.09
CA VAL A 160 -18.40 -6.71 -20.42
C VAL A 160 -19.34 -7.91 -20.34
N MET A 161 -20.30 -7.98 -21.26
CA MET A 161 -21.19 -9.12 -21.44
C MET A 161 -20.81 -9.88 -22.71
N VAL A 162 -20.92 -11.21 -22.69
CA VAL A 162 -20.64 -12.09 -23.84
C VAL A 162 -21.91 -12.86 -24.16
N ILE A 163 -22.28 -12.88 -25.43
CA ILE A 163 -23.38 -13.69 -25.97
C ILE A 163 -22.82 -14.60 -27.06
N ARG A 164 -23.39 -15.80 -27.23
CA ARG A 164 -23.05 -16.71 -28.32
C ARG A 164 -23.93 -16.40 -29.52
N GLY A 165 -23.31 -16.26 -30.70
CA GLY A 165 -23.98 -16.20 -32.01
C GLY A 165 -24.26 -17.58 -32.59
#